data_AF-E9FY39-F1
#
_entry.id   AF-E9FY39-F1
#
_cell.length_a   1.000
_cell.length_b   1.000
_cell.length_c   1.000
_cell.angle_alpha   90.00
_cell.angle_beta   90.00
_cell.angle_gamma   90.00
#
_symmetry.space_group_name_H-M   'P 1'
#
loop_
_entity.id
_entity.type
_entity.pdbx_description
1 polymer ?
#
loop_
_entity_poly.entity_id
_entity_poly.type
_entity_poly.pdbx_seq_one_letter_code
_entity_poly.pdbx_strand_id
1 'polypeptide(L)'
;MKMFSSDQPQSQTVLIVCPVNIILNWENEFAKWLPPESWNGCSQKDKVRSSEFRDRFLDPIDKGKLTDATDHVVIFMKQQSQLLHKLLRGLVQRFDLNVLSPYLPSIFEYVLSVRLSELQIKLYEHFLRYNANASPSRDSQGNRLFSHYHELGHLWAHPKALIGKLSVFSGDNGNDRSSSNAWWSQILLEQEDMTQLKFFIRANSLGKKVLIFSQSLVSLCLIEEFLAAEDRKNRAGLALTDKNPIGLLKLDVDYLRMDGHTTVEKRNSDCNMFNDPMNIRARVFLISTKAGGMGINLTAANRVIIFDASWNPSHDIQSIFRVYR
;
A
#
# COMPACT_ATOMS: atom_id res chain seq x y z
N MET A 1 -7.03 -37.37 -12.02
CA MET A 1 -5.73 -37.42 -11.31
C MET A 1 -6.04 -37.31 -9.82
N LYS A 2 -6.04 -38.43 -9.08
CA LYS A 2 -6.38 -38.48 -7.66
C LYS A 2 -5.20 -37.89 -6.85
N MET A 3 -5.41 -36.76 -6.19
CA MET A 3 -4.40 -36.06 -5.36
C MET A 3 -4.59 -36.31 -3.85
N PHE A 4 -5.09 -37.48 -3.47
CA PHE A 4 -5.07 -37.90 -2.07
C PHE A 4 -4.53 -39.32 -2.02
N SER A 5 -3.26 -39.44 -1.64
CA SER A 5 -2.72 -40.70 -1.14
C SER A 5 -3.55 -41.12 0.08
N SER A 6 -3.71 -42.42 0.24
CA SER A 6 -4.47 -43.09 1.30
C SER A 6 -3.87 -42.95 2.70
N ASP A 7 -3.06 -41.93 2.94
CA ASP A 7 -2.54 -41.61 4.26
C ASP A 7 -3.41 -40.50 4.85
N GLN A 8 -4.10 -40.81 5.95
CA GLN A 8 -4.84 -39.80 6.70
C GLN A 8 -3.89 -38.66 7.11
N PRO A 9 -4.34 -37.40 7.08
CA PRO A 9 -3.52 -36.28 7.55
C PRO A 9 -3.10 -36.54 9.00
N GLN A 10 -1.79 -36.64 9.25
CA GLN A 10 -1.20 -36.97 10.55
C GLN A 10 -1.48 -35.93 11.65
N SER A 11 -2.04 -34.76 11.32
CA SER A 11 -2.36 -33.71 12.29
C SER A 11 -3.86 -33.70 12.62
N GLN A 12 -4.23 -34.22 13.79
CA GLN A 12 -5.60 -34.17 14.33
C GLN A 12 -6.01 -32.79 14.86
N THR A 13 -5.06 -31.85 15.00
CA THR A 13 -5.31 -30.50 15.52
C THR A 13 -4.66 -29.45 14.63
N VAL A 14 -5.45 -28.44 14.27
CA VAL A 14 -5.02 -27.30 13.45
C VAL A 14 -5.29 -26.02 14.26
N LEU A 15 -4.25 -25.20 14.45
CA LEU A 15 -4.39 -23.87 15.04
C LEU A 15 -4.80 -22.89 13.95
N ILE A 16 -6.03 -22.38 14.04
CA ILE A 16 -6.53 -21.35 13.12
C ILE A 16 -6.43 -19.99 13.82
N VAL A 17 -5.63 -19.08 13.26
CA VAL A 17 -5.53 -17.69 13.74
C VAL A 17 -6.36 -16.82 12.81
N CYS A 18 -7.48 -16.31 13.30
CA CYS A 18 -8.33 -15.38 12.58
C CYS A 18 -8.80 -14.24 13.51
N PRO A 19 -9.14 -13.06 12.95
CA PRO A 19 -9.66 -11.98 13.77
C PRO A 19 -10.97 -12.39 14.46
N VAL A 20 -11.22 -11.84 15.64
CA VAL A 20 -12.29 -12.27 16.56
C VAL A 20 -13.67 -12.24 15.89
N ASN A 21 -13.90 -11.30 14.96
CA ASN A 21 -15.12 -11.22 14.18
C ASN A 21 -15.39 -12.47 13.32
N ILE A 22 -14.35 -13.10 12.77
CA ILE A 22 -14.46 -14.35 12.01
C ILE A 22 -14.79 -15.51 12.96
N ILE A 23 -14.18 -15.55 14.14
CA ILE A 23 -14.48 -16.56 15.17
C ILE A 23 -15.95 -16.48 15.58
N LEU A 24 -16.43 -15.27 15.90
CA LEU A 24 -17.83 -15.07 16.27
C LEU A 24 -18.80 -15.42 15.13
N ASN A 25 -18.42 -15.11 13.88
CA ASN A 25 -19.22 -15.49 12.72
C ASN A 25 -19.26 -17.01 12.53
N TRP A 26 -18.12 -17.68 12.71
CA TRP A 26 -18.04 -19.14 12.66
C TRP A 26 -18.81 -19.80 13.80
N GLU A 27 -18.77 -19.25 15.01
CA GLU A 27 -19.59 -19.74 16.12
C GLU A 27 -21.08 -19.72 15.79
N ASN A 28 -21.57 -18.63 15.16
CA ASN A 28 -22.95 -18.52 14.71
C ASN A 28 -23.29 -19.54 13.61
N GLU A 29 -22.41 -19.71 12.63
CA GLU A 29 -22.60 -20.70 11.56
C GLU A 29 -22.52 -22.14 12.10
N PHE A 30 -21.60 -22.44 13.01
CA PHE A 30 -21.47 -23.76 13.62
C PHE A 30 -22.66 -24.10 14.50
N ALA A 31 -23.19 -23.15 15.28
CA ALA A 31 -24.42 -23.35 16.04
C ALA A 31 -25.64 -23.61 15.13
N LYS A 32 -25.63 -23.10 13.89
CA LYS A 32 -26.69 -23.30 12.90
C LYS A 32 -26.61 -24.64 12.19
N TRP A 33 -25.40 -25.09 11.85
CA TRP A 33 -25.20 -26.25 10.96
C TRP A 33 -24.77 -27.53 11.67
N LEU A 34 -24.27 -27.47 12.91
CA LEU A 34 -23.84 -28.64 13.67
C LEU A 34 -24.90 -29.10 14.68
N PRO A 35 -25.01 -30.42 14.93
CA PRO A 35 -25.82 -30.95 16.02
C PRO A 35 -25.48 -30.29 17.38
N PRO A 36 -26.47 -30.02 18.26
CA PRO A 36 -26.26 -29.32 19.54
C PRO A 36 -25.20 -29.96 20.45
N GLU A 37 -24.97 -31.26 20.31
CA GLU A 37 -24.02 -32.04 21.12
C GLU A 37 -22.58 -32.00 20.58
N SER A 38 -22.38 -31.47 19.38
CA SER A 38 -21.08 -31.51 18.68
C SER A 38 -20.28 -30.21 18.80
N TRP A 39 -20.86 -29.14 19.34
CA TRP A 39 -20.19 -27.86 19.58
C TRP A 39 -20.53 -27.29 20.96
N ASN A 40 -19.58 -27.35 21.89
CA ASN A 40 -19.76 -26.86 23.27
C ASN A 40 -19.44 -25.37 23.47
N GLY A 41 -19.46 -24.56 22.39
CA GLY A 41 -19.12 -23.14 22.43
C GLY A 41 -17.71 -22.84 22.94
N CYS A 42 -17.40 -21.56 23.09
CA CYS A 42 -16.25 -21.07 23.83
C CYS A 42 -16.56 -21.16 25.34
N SER A 43 -15.89 -22.05 26.06
CA SER A 43 -16.19 -22.34 27.47
C SER A 43 -15.81 -21.16 28.37
N GLN A 44 -16.39 -21.07 29.56
CA GLN A 44 -15.96 -20.12 30.61
C GLN A 44 -14.47 -20.28 30.97
N LYS A 45 -13.89 -21.48 30.73
CA LYS A 45 -12.45 -21.76 30.81
C LYS A 45 -11.62 -20.99 29.78
N ASP A 46 -12.16 -20.66 28.62
CA ASP A 46 -11.45 -19.95 27.55
C ASP A 46 -11.36 -18.44 27.83
N LYS A 47 -12.34 -17.85 28.53
CA LYS A 47 -12.24 -16.48 29.05
C LYS A 47 -11.14 -16.33 30.11
N VAL A 48 -11.00 -17.31 31.02
CA VAL A 48 -9.95 -17.32 32.06
C VAL A 48 -8.55 -17.49 31.44
N ARG A 49 -8.42 -18.31 30.38
CA ARG A 49 -7.15 -18.44 29.63
C ARG A 49 -6.76 -17.17 28.89
N SER A 50 -7.73 -16.40 28.40
CA SER A 50 -7.50 -15.11 27.74
C SER A 50 -6.97 -14.05 28.73
N SER A 51 -7.53 -14.00 29.95
CA SER A 51 -7.00 -13.13 31.02
C SER A 51 -5.63 -13.59 31.51
N GLU A 52 -5.40 -14.90 31.69
CA GLU A 52 -4.09 -15.42 32.10
C GLU A 52 -3.00 -15.11 31.06
N PHE A 53 -3.30 -15.28 29.76
CA PHE A 53 -2.38 -14.89 28.70
C PHE A 53 -2.08 -13.39 28.71
N ARG A 54 -3.12 -12.58 28.93
CA ARG A 54 -2.99 -11.13 29.00
C ARG A 54 -2.07 -10.71 30.15
N ASP A 55 -2.32 -11.21 31.36
CA ASP A 55 -1.55 -10.87 32.55
C ASP A 55 -0.11 -11.37 32.47
N ARG A 56 0.10 -12.56 31.87
CA ARG A 56 1.41 -13.20 31.79
C ARG A 56 2.30 -12.62 30.69
N PHE A 57 1.71 -12.28 29.54
CA PHE A 57 2.46 -11.86 28.36
C PHE A 57 2.12 -10.44 27.92
N LEU A 58 0.85 -10.15 27.61
CA LEU A 58 0.46 -8.91 26.95
C LEU A 58 0.72 -7.68 27.82
N ASP A 59 0.23 -7.68 29.06
CA ASP A 59 0.35 -6.56 29.99
C ASP A 59 1.82 -6.24 30.35
N PRO A 60 2.68 -7.22 30.69
CA PRO A 60 4.11 -6.98 30.88
C PRO A 60 4.81 -6.47 29.63
N ILE A 61 4.43 -7.01 28.46
CA ILE A 61 5.02 -6.62 27.18
C ILE A 61 4.66 -5.16 26.85
N ASP A 62 3.41 -4.77 27.03
CA ASP A 62 2.96 -3.42 26.70
C ASP A 62 3.46 -2.38 27.71
N LYS A 63 3.51 -2.72 29.01
CA LYS A 63 4.10 -1.84 30.03
C LYS A 63 5.59 -1.58 29.79
N GLY A 64 6.35 -2.59 29.34
CA GLY A 64 7.78 -2.43 29.06
C GLY A 64 8.11 -1.69 27.76
N LYS A 65 7.14 -1.51 26.86
CA LYS A 65 7.30 -0.70 25.63
C LYS A 65 7.13 0.80 25.86
N LEU A 66 6.55 1.19 27.00
CA LEU A 66 6.34 2.60 27.31
C LEU A 66 7.69 3.30 27.52
N THR A 67 7.78 4.56 27.10
CA THR A 67 9.03 5.34 27.14
C THR A 67 9.50 5.65 28.56
N ASP A 68 8.58 5.65 29.51
CA ASP A 68 8.80 5.90 30.94
C ASP A 68 9.06 4.60 31.75
N ALA A 69 9.14 3.46 31.09
CA ALA A 69 9.36 2.17 31.75
C ALA A 69 10.74 2.11 32.41
N THR A 70 10.77 1.72 33.69
CA THR A 70 12.02 1.46 34.43
C THR A 70 12.76 0.25 33.84
N ASP A 71 14.09 0.22 33.95
CA ASP A 71 14.95 -0.87 33.47
C ASP A 71 14.47 -2.27 33.91
N HIS A 72 14.00 -2.41 35.14
CA HIS A 72 13.44 -3.67 35.65
C HIS A 72 12.23 -4.16 34.86
N VAL A 73 11.34 -3.24 34.46
CA VAL A 73 10.14 -3.57 33.67
C VAL A 73 10.55 -3.95 32.25
N VAL A 74 11.53 -3.27 31.66
CA VAL A 74 12.05 -3.59 30.32
C VAL A 74 12.72 -4.97 30.29
N ILE A 75 13.49 -5.32 31.33
CA ILE A 75 14.09 -6.66 31.44
C ILE A 75 13.00 -7.73 31.56
N PHE A 76 12.00 -7.52 32.41
CA PHE A 76 10.88 -8.44 32.58
C PHE A 76 10.08 -8.62 31.28
N MET A 77 9.81 -7.52 30.56
CA MET A 77 9.19 -7.51 29.24
C MET A 77 9.96 -8.39 28.23
N LYS A 78 11.29 -8.23 28.15
CA LYS A 78 12.15 -9.04 27.27
C LYS A 78 12.07 -10.53 27.62
N GLN A 79 12.07 -10.87 28.90
CA GLN A 79 11.94 -12.27 29.35
C GLN A 79 10.61 -12.89 28.93
N GLN A 80 9.49 -12.18 29.14
CA GLN A 80 8.17 -12.68 28.73
C GLN A 80 8.05 -12.81 27.21
N SER A 81 8.61 -11.86 26.45
CA SER A 81 8.67 -11.93 24.99
C SER A 81 9.46 -13.16 24.50
N GLN A 82 10.64 -13.42 25.08
CA GLN A 82 11.45 -14.60 24.75
C GLN A 82 10.72 -15.91 25.09
N LEU A 83 10.04 -15.98 26.24
CA LEU A 83 9.26 -17.14 26.63
C LEU A 83 8.13 -17.39 25.64
N LEU A 84 7.40 -16.34 25.26
CA LEU A 84 6.34 -16.42 24.26
C LEU A 84 6.88 -16.92 22.90
N HIS A 85 8.00 -16.35 22.43
CA HIS A 85 8.65 -16.84 21.20
C HIS A 85 9.05 -18.31 21.28
N LYS A 86 9.56 -18.78 22.44
CA LYS A 86 9.93 -20.19 22.64
C LYS A 86 8.71 -21.11 22.57
N LEU A 87 7.58 -20.70 23.15
CA LEU A 87 6.32 -21.46 23.06
C LEU A 87 5.81 -21.56 21.63
N LEU A 88 5.94 -20.49 20.85
CA LEU A 88 5.46 -20.43 19.46
C LEU A 88 6.41 -21.08 18.45
N ARG A 89 7.67 -21.36 18.82
CA ARG A 89 8.70 -21.88 17.89
C ARG A 89 8.31 -23.18 17.19
N GLY A 90 7.56 -24.06 17.87
CA GLY A 90 7.10 -25.33 17.28
C GLY A 90 5.82 -25.20 16.44
N LEU A 91 5.15 -24.05 16.50
CA LEU A 91 3.85 -23.82 15.85
C LEU A 91 3.97 -22.93 14.61
N VAL A 92 4.98 -22.06 14.54
CA VAL A 92 5.17 -21.10 13.45
C VAL A 92 6.37 -21.48 12.60
N GLN A 93 6.12 -21.80 11.34
CA GLN A 93 7.15 -21.97 10.34
C GLN A 93 7.33 -20.67 9.55
N ARG A 94 8.47 -20.00 9.71
CA ARG A 94 8.81 -18.76 9.02
C ARG A 94 10.18 -18.92 8.35
N PHE A 95 10.21 -18.73 7.04
CA PHE A 95 11.43 -18.70 6.25
C PHE A 95 11.70 -17.28 5.77
N ASP A 96 12.90 -16.79 6.03
CA ASP A 96 13.32 -15.46 5.57
C ASP A 96 13.89 -15.53 4.14
N LEU A 97 14.01 -14.35 3.51
CA LEU A 97 14.52 -14.20 2.14
C LEU A 97 15.93 -14.78 1.94
N ASN A 98 16.70 -14.94 3.02
CA ASN A 98 18.05 -15.51 3.01
C ASN A 98 18.12 -16.89 2.33
N VAL A 99 17.01 -17.64 2.33
CA VAL A 99 16.94 -18.95 1.64
C VAL A 99 16.94 -18.78 0.11
N LEU A 100 16.36 -17.69 -0.40
CA LEU A 100 16.25 -17.41 -1.83
C LEU A 100 17.37 -16.51 -2.35
N SER A 101 18.04 -15.78 -1.47
CA SER A 101 19.14 -14.86 -1.81
C SER A 101 20.23 -15.46 -2.72
N PRO A 102 20.64 -16.74 -2.59
CA PRO A 102 21.66 -17.32 -3.46
C PRO A 102 21.21 -17.52 -4.91
N TYR A 103 19.90 -17.62 -5.15
CA TYR A 103 19.33 -17.93 -6.46
C TYR A 103 18.80 -16.69 -7.19
N LEU A 104 18.66 -15.58 -6.48
CA LEU A 104 18.05 -14.36 -6.99
C LEU A 104 19.09 -13.23 -7.15
N PRO A 105 18.90 -12.29 -8.10
CA PRO A 105 19.79 -11.16 -8.29
C PRO A 105 19.86 -10.25 -7.05
N SER A 106 20.94 -9.50 -6.86
CA SER A 106 21.00 -8.53 -5.76
C SER A 106 19.95 -7.41 -5.93
N ILE A 107 19.18 -7.13 -4.87
CA ILE A 107 18.31 -5.94 -4.81
C ILE A 107 19.10 -4.77 -4.25
N PHE A 108 18.97 -3.61 -4.87
CA PHE A 108 19.46 -2.35 -4.33
C PHE A 108 18.28 -1.45 -3.96
N GLU A 109 18.21 -1.08 -2.69
CA GLU A 109 17.18 -0.20 -2.15
C GLU A 109 17.74 1.23 -2.01
N TYR A 110 16.99 2.22 -2.49
CA TYR A 110 17.37 3.62 -2.44
C TYR A 110 16.22 4.44 -1.86
N VAL A 111 16.53 5.30 -0.89
CA VAL A 111 15.59 6.28 -0.34
C VAL A 111 15.89 7.64 -0.96
N LEU A 112 14.92 8.17 -1.72
CA LEU A 112 15.05 9.47 -2.37
C LEU A 112 14.38 10.55 -1.51
N SER A 113 15.20 11.40 -0.89
CA SER A 113 14.70 12.58 -0.17
C SER A 113 14.55 13.75 -1.13
N VAL A 114 13.31 14.09 -1.49
CA VAL A 114 13.00 15.24 -2.35
C VAL A 114 12.59 16.44 -1.50
N ARG A 115 13.11 17.63 -1.85
CA ARG A 115 12.72 18.88 -1.19
C ARG A 115 11.34 19.32 -1.68
N LEU A 116 10.53 19.85 -0.77
CA LEU A 116 9.26 20.48 -1.10
C LEU A 116 9.51 21.74 -1.94
N SER A 117 8.61 22.01 -2.87
CA SER A 117 8.61 23.23 -3.67
C SER A 117 8.15 24.45 -2.87
N GLU A 118 8.40 25.64 -3.40
CA GLU A 118 7.97 26.88 -2.74
C GLU A 118 6.45 26.97 -2.60
N LEU A 119 5.67 26.49 -3.58
CA LEU A 119 4.21 26.46 -3.48
C LEU A 119 3.75 25.44 -2.43
N GLN A 120 4.37 24.25 -2.39
CA GLN A 120 4.07 23.24 -1.38
C GLN A 120 4.32 23.77 0.03
N ILE A 121 5.42 24.51 0.24
CA ILE A 121 5.73 25.14 1.53
C ILE A 121 4.67 26.19 1.89
N LYS A 122 4.34 27.11 0.96
CA LYS A 122 3.31 28.13 1.18
C LYS A 122 1.95 27.51 1.54
N LEU A 123 1.54 26.46 0.81
CA LEU A 123 0.30 25.73 1.05
C LEU A 123 0.32 25.01 2.40
N TYR A 124 1.45 24.41 2.77
CA TYR A 124 1.63 23.74 4.04
C TYR A 124 1.50 24.72 5.22
N GLU A 125 2.16 25.88 5.14
CA GLU A 125 2.04 26.95 6.14
C GLU A 125 0.61 27.48 6.24
N HIS A 126 -0.06 27.68 5.10
CA HIS A 126 -1.44 28.14 5.07
C HIS A 126 -2.38 27.12 5.72
N PHE A 127 -2.20 25.82 5.44
CA PHE A 127 -2.94 24.73 6.08
C PHE A 127 -2.79 24.72 7.60
N LEU A 128 -1.57 24.90 8.10
CA LEU A 128 -1.31 24.94 9.54
C LEU A 128 -2.00 26.14 10.20
N ARG A 129 -1.94 27.32 9.58
CA ARG A 129 -2.62 28.53 10.08
C ARG A 129 -4.15 28.38 10.06
N TYR A 130 -4.70 27.83 8.99
CA TYR A 130 -6.14 27.58 8.87
C TYR A 130 -6.65 26.65 9.98
N ASN A 131 -5.95 25.53 10.21
CA ASN A 131 -6.35 24.56 11.24
C ASN A 131 -6.04 25.01 12.66
N ALA A 132 -5.02 25.86 12.87
CA ALA A 132 -4.76 26.47 14.18
C ALA A 132 -5.88 27.44 14.58
N ASN A 133 -6.47 28.15 13.61
CA ASN A 133 -7.57 29.08 13.84
C ASN A 133 -8.94 28.39 13.95
N ALA A 134 -9.05 27.14 13.49
CA ALA A 134 -10.25 26.33 13.64
C ALA A 134 -10.42 25.90 15.10
N SER A 135 -11.28 26.62 15.84
CA SER A 135 -11.53 26.38 17.26
C SER A 135 -11.77 24.89 17.57
N PRO A 136 -11.10 24.31 18.59
CA PRO A 136 -11.23 22.90 18.91
C PRO A 136 -12.61 22.64 19.52
N SER A 137 -13.57 22.20 18.70
CA SER A 137 -14.81 21.62 19.21
C SER A 137 -14.48 20.31 19.94
N ARG A 138 -14.80 20.27 21.24
CA ARG A 138 -14.42 19.22 22.20
C ARG A 138 -14.84 17.80 21.79
N ASP A 139 -15.85 17.66 20.93
CA ASP A 139 -16.40 16.35 20.53
C ASP A 139 -15.72 15.68 19.32
N SER A 140 -14.79 16.35 18.63
CA SER A 140 -14.30 15.89 17.31
C SER A 140 -12.80 15.56 17.24
N GLN A 141 -12.08 15.52 18.37
CA GLN A 141 -10.61 15.44 18.37
C GLN A 141 -10.05 14.16 17.73
N GLY A 142 -10.77 13.04 17.78
CA GLY A 142 -10.27 11.74 17.30
C GLY A 142 -10.13 11.61 15.77
N ASN A 143 -10.96 12.31 14.98
CA ASN A 143 -11.05 12.07 13.53
C ASN A 143 -10.37 13.12 12.64
N ARG A 144 -9.81 14.18 13.23
CA ARG A 144 -9.15 15.25 12.46
C ARG A 144 -7.74 14.90 12.03
N LEU A 145 -6.97 14.18 12.87
CA LEU A 145 -5.56 13.86 12.57
C LEU A 145 -5.41 13.07 11.27
N PHE A 146 -6.18 11.98 11.12
CA PHE A 146 -6.10 11.14 9.92
C PHE A 146 -6.62 11.87 8.67
N SER A 147 -7.65 12.71 8.83
CA SER A 147 -8.16 13.56 7.76
C SER A 147 -7.11 14.57 7.28
N HIS A 148 -6.45 15.25 8.23
CA HIS A 148 -5.37 16.20 7.96
C HIS A 148 -4.16 15.50 7.32
N TYR A 149 -3.78 14.33 7.82
CA TYR A 149 -2.70 13.53 7.24
C TYR A 149 -3.00 13.17 5.78
N HIS A 150 -4.23 12.76 5.48
CA HIS A 150 -4.62 12.42 4.12
C HIS A 150 -4.58 13.64 3.19
N GLU A 151 -5.04 14.80 3.65
CA GLU A 151 -4.95 16.06 2.88
C GLU A 151 -3.52 16.51 2.62
N LEU A 152 -2.66 16.44 3.65
CA LEU A 152 -1.24 16.73 3.52
C LEU A 152 -0.53 15.71 2.63
N GLY A 153 -0.92 14.43 2.67
CA GLY A 153 -0.40 13.38 1.80
C GLY A 153 -0.62 13.71 0.32
N HIS A 154 -1.79 14.27 -0.03
CA HIS A 154 -2.04 14.79 -1.38
C HIS A 154 -1.16 15.98 -1.71
N LEU A 155 -0.97 16.93 -0.78
CA LEU A 155 -0.10 18.08 -0.98
C LEU A 155 1.37 17.68 -1.23
N TRP A 156 1.87 16.69 -0.48
CA TRP A 156 3.25 16.17 -0.64
C TRP A 156 3.45 15.49 -1.98
N ALA A 157 2.44 14.75 -2.46
CA ALA A 157 2.46 14.15 -3.79
C ALA A 157 2.46 15.22 -4.89
N HIS A 158 1.48 16.12 -4.88
CA HIS A 158 1.44 17.30 -5.74
C HIS A 158 0.28 18.23 -5.34
N PRO A 159 0.43 19.57 -5.39
CA PRO A 159 -0.67 20.50 -5.09
C PRO A 159 -1.97 20.22 -5.87
N LYS A 160 -1.88 19.82 -7.15
CA LYS A 160 -3.06 19.47 -7.97
C LYS A 160 -3.84 18.25 -7.44
N ALA A 161 -3.24 17.40 -6.61
CA ALA A 161 -3.93 16.28 -5.97
C ALA A 161 -5.09 16.75 -5.07
N LEU A 162 -4.97 17.95 -4.49
CA LEU A 162 -6.03 18.58 -3.70
C LEU A 162 -7.27 18.88 -4.55
N ILE A 163 -7.09 19.20 -5.84
CA ILE A 163 -8.18 19.36 -6.81
C ILE A 163 -8.70 17.99 -7.25
N GLY A 164 -7.82 17.03 -7.53
CA GLY A 164 -8.19 15.68 -7.96
C GLY A 164 -9.06 14.92 -6.96
N LYS A 165 -8.97 15.24 -5.66
CA LYS A 165 -9.90 14.76 -4.63
C LYS A 165 -11.35 15.12 -4.94
N LEU A 166 -11.64 16.22 -5.65
CA LEU A 166 -13.00 16.54 -6.06
C LEU A 166 -13.46 15.74 -7.28
N SER A 167 -12.58 15.49 -8.27
CA SER A 167 -12.99 14.81 -9.50
C SER A 167 -13.12 13.29 -9.35
N VAL A 168 -12.24 12.64 -8.58
CA VAL A 168 -12.24 11.18 -8.39
C VAL A 168 -13.39 10.71 -7.48
N PHE A 169 -13.82 11.54 -6.51
CA PHE A 169 -14.96 11.24 -5.64
C PHE A 169 -16.30 11.74 -6.20
N SER A 170 -16.29 12.55 -7.26
CA SER A 170 -17.50 12.96 -7.99
C SER A 170 -17.96 11.84 -8.93
N GLY A 171 -18.40 10.73 -8.34
CA GLY A 171 -19.32 9.83 -9.00
C GLY A 171 -20.72 10.46 -9.01
N ASP A 172 -21.15 10.96 -10.16
CA ASP A 172 -22.54 11.14 -10.59
C ASP A 172 -23.57 11.84 -9.65
N ASN A 173 -23.14 12.65 -8.67
CA ASN A 173 -24.06 13.50 -7.91
C ASN A 173 -23.56 14.93 -7.84
N GLY A 174 -24.16 15.78 -8.68
CA GLY A 174 -23.90 17.21 -8.80
C GLY A 174 -24.30 17.99 -7.54
N ASN A 175 -23.39 18.06 -6.57
CA ASN A 175 -23.44 19.10 -5.55
C ASN A 175 -22.13 19.88 -5.53
N ASP A 176 -22.03 20.81 -6.49
CA ASP A 176 -20.90 21.67 -6.84
C ASP A 176 -20.53 22.71 -5.76
N ARG A 177 -21.05 22.57 -4.52
CA ARG A 177 -20.91 23.57 -3.44
C ARG A 177 -19.69 23.34 -2.53
N SER A 178 -18.95 22.25 -2.69
CA SER A 178 -17.72 21.96 -1.92
C SER A 178 -16.47 22.69 -2.46
N SER A 179 -16.46 23.01 -3.76
CA SER A 179 -15.31 23.59 -4.46
C SER A 179 -14.98 25.02 -4.01
N SER A 180 -15.99 25.83 -3.68
CA SER A 180 -15.83 27.28 -3.46
C SER A 180 -15.32 27.66 -2.06
N ASN A 181 -15.35 26.74 -1.09
CA ASN A 181 -14.94 27.00 0.30
C ASN A 181 -13.68 26.23 0.74
N ALA A 182 -12.99 25.56 -0.18
CA ALA A 182 -11.79 24.82 0.15
C ALA A 182 -10.63 25.79 0.48
N TRP A 183 -9.86 25.49 1.54
CA TRP A 183 -8.77 26.35 2.04
C TRP A 183 -7.67 26.58 1.00
N TRP A 184 -7.55 25.69 0.00
CA TRP A 184 -6.54 25.73 -1.06
C TRP A 184 -6.98 26.49 -2.32
N SER A 185 -8.26 26.81 -2.46
CA SER A 185 -8.86 27.32 -3.72
C SER A 185 -8.26 28.65 -4.20
N GLN A 186 -7.80 29.49 -3.28
CA GLN A 186 -7.25 30.82 -3.58
C GLN A 186 -5.77 30.80 -4.00
N ILE A 187 -5.04 29.73 -3.66
CA ILE A 187 -3.58 29.64 -3.83
C ILE A 187 -3.21 28.80 -5.06
N LEU A 188 -4.06 27.85 -5.47
CA LEU A 188 -3.73 26.83 -6.47
C LEU A 188 -3.78 27.29 -7.94
N LEU A 189 -3.69 28.60 -8.20
CA LEU A 189 -3.65 29.17 -9.56
C LEU A 189 -2.26 29.01 -10.23
N GLU A 190 -1.22 28.71 -9.46
CA GLU A 190 0.15 28.55 -9.98
C GLU A 190 0.43 27.11 -10.45
N GLN A 191 0.89 26.96 -11.69
CA GLN A 191 1.30 25.67 -12.26
C GLN A 191 2.71 25.32 -11.77
N GLU A 192 2.85 24.26 -10.99
CA GLU A 192 4.16 23.71 -10.66
C GLU A 192 4.62 22.63 -11.64
N ASP A 193 5.91 22.68 -11.91
CA ASP A 193 6.61 21.64 -12.65
C ASP A 193 6.81 20.43 -11.73
N MET A 194 6.30 19.27 -12.16
CA MET A 194 6.44 17.98 -11.48
C MET A 194 7.89 17.45 -11.54
N THR A 195 8.81 18.15 -10.88
CA THR A 195 10.24 17.81 -10.82
C THR A 195 10.48 16.42 -10.23
N GLN A 196 9.66 16.00 -9.26
CA GLN A 196 9.67 14.66 -8.68
C GLN A 196 9.48 13.57 -9.76
N LEU A 197 8.68 13.86 -10.79
CA LEU A 197 8.40 12.92 -11.87
C LEU A 197 9.38 12.99 -13.05
N LYS A 198 10.23 14.02 -13.15
CA LYS A 198 11.27 14.09 -14.19
C LYS A 198 12.27 12.93 -14.10
N PHE A 199 12.39 12.29 -12.93
CA PHE A 199 13.16 11.04 -12.77
C PHE A 199 12.57 9.87 -13.60
N PHE A 200 11.24 9.75 -13.70
CA PHE A 200 10.59 8.69 -14.50
C PHE A 200 10.95 8.80 -15.98
N ILE A 201 10.98 10.02 -16.51
CA ILE A 201 11.36 10.29 -17.92
C ILE A 201 12.80 9.84 -18.18
N ARG A 202 13.71 10.07 -17.22
CA ARG A 202 15.12 9.67 -17.36
C ARG A 202 15.34 8.17 -17.23
N ALA A 203 14.54 7.48 -16.41
CA ALA A 203 14.54 6.02 -16.35
C ALA A 203 14.05 5.39 -17.67
N ASN A 204 13.06 6.03 -18.31
CA ASN A 204 12.52 5.62 -19.60
C ASN A 204 13.56 5.71 -20.75
N SER A 205 14.51 6.64 -20.66
CA SER A 205 15.62 6.78 -21.62
C SER A 205 16.58 5.59 -21.65
N LEU A 206 16.56 4.73 -20.64
CA LEU A 206 17.44 3.56 -20.53
C LEU A 206 16.84 2.26 -21.10
N GLY A 207 15.62 2.31 -21.66
CA GLY A 207 14.95 1.13 -22.23
C GLY A 207 14.57 0.06 -21.20
N LYS A 208 14.57 0.40 -19.91
CA LYS A 208 14.25 -0.53 -18.81
C LYS A 208 12.77 -0.44 -18.44
N LYS A 209 12.18 -1.58 -18.07
CA LYS A 209 10.80 -1.64 -17.57
C LYS A 209 10.73 -1.17 -16.11
N VAL A 210 9.75 -0.34 -15.80
CA VAL A 210 9.57 0.32 -14.50
C VAL A 210 8.18 0.04 -13.96
N LEU A 211 8.11 -0.35 -12.69
CA LEU A 211 6.87 -0.47 -11.94
C LEU A 211 6.73 0.67 -10.95
N ILE A 212 5.50 1.18 -10.84
CA ILE A 212 5.17 2.25 -9.90
C ILE A 212 4.01 1.78 -9.05
N PHE A 213 4.24 1.66 -7.75
CA PHE A 213 3.22 1.37 -6.77
C PHE A 213 2.78 2.65 -6.08
N SER A 214 1.46 2.81 -5.94
CA SER A 214 0.90 3.88 -5.11
C SER A 214 -0.31 3.41 -4.30
N GLN A 215 -0.46 3.92 -3.07
CA GLN A 215 -1.65 3.70 -2.25
C GLN A 215 -2.82 4.61 -2.69
N SER A 216 -2.53 5.72 -3.36
CA SER A 216 -3.49 6.74 -3.76
C SER A 216 -3.83 6.68 -5.25
N LEU A 217 -5.11 6.42 -5.58
CA LEU A 217 -5.59 6.50 -6.97
C LEU A 217 -5.45 7.90 -7.57
N VAL A 218 -5.56 8.94 -6.74
CA VAL A 218 -5.35 10.33 -7.18
C VAL A 218 -3.91 10.52 -7.65
N SER A 219 -2.93 9.94 -6.95
CA SER A 219 -1.52 9.98 -7.37
C SER A 219 -1.31 9.25 -8.68
N LEU A 220 -1.91 8.07 -8.87
CA LEU A 220 -1.86 7.36 -10.16
C LEU A 220 -2.44 8.20 -11.31
N CYS A 221 -3.60 8.83 -11.11
CA CYS A 221 -4.19 9.71 -12.12
C CYS A 221 -3.28 10.90 -12.46
N LEU A 222 -2.63 11.52 -11.45
CA LEU A 222 -1.70 12.63 -11.68
C LEU A 222 -0.47 12.19 -12.47
N ILE A 223 0.02 10.97 -12.22
CA ILE A 223 1.13 10.39 -12.99
C ILE A 223 0.68 10.20 -14.44
N GLU A 224 -0.52 9.68 -14.69
CA GLU A 224 -1.06 9.55 -16.05
C GLU A 224 -1.21 10.91 -16.76
N GLU A 225 -1.75 11.92 -16.07
CA GLU A 225 -1.85 13.28 -16.60
C GLU A 225 -0.47 13.86 -16.94
N PHE A 226 0.52 13.60 -16.09
CA PHE A 226 1.90 14.02 -16.32
C PHE A 226 2.51 13.33 -17.54
N LEU A 227 2.35 12.01 -17.66
CA LEU A 227 2.82 11.24 -18.83
C LEU A 227 2.15 11.75 -20.12
N ALA A 228 0.84 12.04 -20.07
CA ALA A 228 0.10 12.59 -21.21
C ALA A 228 0.51 14.04 -21.56
N ALA A 229 0.83 14.87 -20.57
CA ALA A 229 1.31 16.24 -20.81
C ALA A 229 2.70 16.24 -21.46
N GLU A 230 3.59 15.35 -21.00
CA GLU A 230 4.91 15.18 -21.59
C GLU A 230 4.83 14.62 -23.01
N ASP A 231 3.91 13.70 -23.27
CA ASP A 231 3.60 13.20 -24.61
C ASP A 231 3.22 14.34 -25.58
N ARG A 232 2.36 15.27 -25.14
CA ARG A 232 1.97 16.45 -25.95
C ARG A 232 3.16 17.37 -26.23
N LYS A 233 4.03 17.61 -25.25
CA LYS A 233 5.25 18.42 -25.43
C LYS A 233 6.21 17.78 -26.42
N ASN A 234 6.43 16.47 -26.32
CA ASN A 234 7.28 15.71 -27.24
C ASN A 234 6.72 15.74 -28.67
N ARG A 235 5.40 15.62 -28.85
CA ARG A 235 4.75 15.75 -30.17
C ARG A 235 4.88 17.16 -30.76
N ALA A 236 4.87 18.20 -29.93
CA ALA A 236 5.01 19.59 -30.38
C ALA A 236 6.47 19.97 -30.73
N GLY A 237 7.46 19.28 -30.14
CA GLY A 237 8.89 19.56 -30.35
C GLY A 237 9.59 18.70 -31.41
N LEU A 238 8.99 17.58 -31.86
CA LEU A 238 9.60 16.66 -32.82
C LEU A 238 8.95 16.76 -34.20
N ALA A 239 9.63 17.47 -35.11
CA ALA A 239 9.52 17.16 -36.53
C ALA A 239 9.86 15.67 -36.74
N LEU A 240 9.00 15.01 -37.51
CA LEU A 240 9.09 13.63 -37.99
C LEU A 240 10.55 13.21 -38.29
N THR A 241 11.21 12.58 -37.33
CA THR A 241 12.40 11.78 -37.61
C THR A 241 12.18 10.43 -36.95
N ASP A 242 12.04 9.42 -37.79
CA ASP A 242 11.75 8.00 -37.50
C ASP A 242 12.79 7.27 -36.64
N LYS A 243 13.62 8.00 -35.88
CA LYS A 243 14.77 7.44 -35.13
C LYS A 243 14.65 7.54 -33.63
N ASN A 244 13.51 7.96 -33.08
CA ASN A 244 13.31 8.02 -31.63
C ASN A 244 12.16 7.08 -31.18
N PRO A 245 12.42 5.78 -30.93
CA PRO A 245 11.41 4.80 -30.53
C PRO A 245 10.80 5.05 -29.12
N ILE A 246 11.17 6.16 -28.48
CA ILE A 246 10.92 6.46 -27.06
C ILE A 246 9.75 7.46 -26.87
N GLY A 247 9.31 8.14 -27.94
CA GLY A 247 8.65 9.45 -27.86
C GLY A 247 7.17 9.49 -27.49
N LEU A 248 6.42 8.38 -27.59
CA LEU A 248 5.00 8.35 -27.24
C LEU A 248 4.74 7.52 -25.98
N LEU A 249 4.03 8.08 -25.01
CA LEU A 249 3.55 7.38 -23.82
C LEU A 249 2.03 7.22 -23.96
N LYS A 250 1.59 6.16 -24.64
CA LYS A 250 0.16 5.86 -24.80
C LYS A 250 -0.29 4.80 -23.78
N LEU A 251 -1.45 5.02 -23.16
CA LEU A 251 -2.13 4.04 -22.31
C LEU A 251 -2.39 2.75 -23.10
N ASP A 252 -2.28 1.60 -22.42
CA ASP A 252 -2.47 0.25 -22.98
C ASP A 252 -1.44 -0.18 -24.04
N VAL A 253 -0.40 0.63 -24.25
CA VAL A 253 0.66 0.32 -25.21
C VAL A 253 2.03 0.54 -24.58
N ASP A 254 2.31 1.77 -24.19
CA ASP A 254 3.61 2.17 -23.66
C ASP A 254 3.63 2.19 -22.12
N TYR A 255 2.49 2.49 -21.52
CA TYR A 255 2.26 2.31 -20.09
C TYR A 255 0.91 1.65 -19.81
N LEU A 256 0.85 0.92 -18.70
CA LEU A 256 -0.32 0.15 -18.24
C LEU A 256 -0.76 0.64 -16.87
N ARG A 257 -2.04 0.46 -16.57
CA ARG A 257 -2.63 0.80 -15.26
C ARG A 257 -3.46 -0.37 -14.75
N MET A 258 -3.25 -0.73 -13.49
CA MET A 258 -4.06 -1.72 -12.79
C MET A 258 -4.47 -1.20 -11.41
N ASP A 259 -5.78 -1.19 -11.19
CA ASP A 259 -6.42 -0.82 -9.94
C ASP A 259 -7.54 -1.80 -9.56
N GLY A 260 -8.33 -1.45 -8.55
CA GLY A 260 -9.43 -2.29 -8.06
C GLY A 260 -10.58 -2.46 -9.07
N HIS A 261 -10.67 -1.62 -10.10
CA HIS A 261 -11.71 -1.69 -11.12
C HIS A 261 -11.27 -2.51 -12.34
N THR A 262 -9.99 -2.85 -12.47
CA THR A 262 -9.47 -3.69 -13.56
C THR A 262 -9.99 -5.12 -13.44
N THR A 263 -10.64 -5.62 -14.50
CA THR A 263 -11.15 -7.00 -14.55
C THR A 263 -10.01 -8.02 -14.50
N VAL A 264 -10.33 -9.27 -14.14
CA VAL A 264 -9.33 -10.34 -14.02
C VAL A 264 -8.72 -10.66 -15.39
N GLU A 265 -9.51 -10.62 -16.45
CA GLU A 265 -9.07 -10.89 -17.82
C GLU A 265 -8.09 -9.82 -18.31
N LYS A 266 -8.44 -8.54 -18.13
CA LYS A 266 -7.58 -7.40 -18.49
C LYS A 266 -6.29 -7.42 -17.68
N ARG A 267 -6.38 -7.68 -16.37
CA ARG A 267 -5.23 -7.85 -15.49
C ARG A 267 -4.26 -8.91 -15.99
N ASN A 268 -4.76 -10.10 -16.34
CA ASN A 268 -3.92 -11.19 -16.83
C ASN A 268 -3.27 -10.81 -18.18
N SER A 269 -4.04 -10.19 -19.07
CA SER A 269 -3.54 -9.68 -20.36
C SER A 269 -2.42 -8.66 -20.17
N ASP A 270 -2.61 -7.67 -19.29
CA ASP A 270 -1.63 -6.62 -19.01
C ASP A 270 -0.37 -7.16 -18.34
N CYS A 271 -0.51 -8.12 -17.42
CA CYS A 271 0.64 -8.80 -16.81
C CYS A 271 1.45 -9.58 -17.85
N ASN A 272 0.79 -10.30 -18.75
CA ASN A 272 1.48 -11.05 -19.82
C ASN A 272 2.17 -10.09 -20.79
N MET A 273 1.50 -9.01 -21.18
CA MET A 273 2.04 -8.01 -22.08
C MET A 273 3.25 -7.28 -21.49
N PHE A 274 3.22 -7.00 -20.18
CA PHE A 274 4.35 -6.39 -19.48
C PHE A 274 5.51 -7.37 -19.29
N ASN A 275 5.24 -8.64 -19.01
CA ASN A 275 6.27 -9.65 -18.81
C ASN A 275 6.94 -10.14 -20.11
N ASP A 276 6.31 -9.93 -21.27
CA ASP A 276 6.86 -10.33 -22.55
C ASP A 276 8.18 -9.57 -22.84
N PRO A 277 9.33 -10.27 -22.94
CA PRO A 277 10.62 -9.62 -23.23
C PRO A 277 10.68 -9.06 -24.65
N MET A 278 9.86 -9.55 -25.59
CA MET A 278 9.78 -9.03 -26.96
C MET A 278 9.01 -7.71 -27.02
N ASN A 279 8.14 -7.45 -26.05
CA ASN A 279 7.42 -6.19 -25.95
C ASN A 279 8.29 -5.11 -25.31
N ILE A 280 8.96 -4.34 -26.15
CA ILE A 280 9.77 -3.17 -25.75
C ILE A 280 8.93 -1.91 -25.51
N ARG A 281 7.65 -1.91 -25.88
CA ARG A 281 6.77 -0.75 -25.75
C ARG A 281 6.21 -0.62 -24.34
N ALA A 282 5.74 -1.71 -23.76
CA ALA A 282 5.21 -1.76 -22.40
C ALA A 282 6.30 -1.52 -21.34
N ARG A 283 6.64 -0.24 -21.13
CA ARG A 283 7.79 0.19 -20.32
C ARG A 283 7.40 0.56 -18.90
N VAL A 284 6.19 1.08 -18.70
CA VAL A 284 5.74 1.53 -17.39
C VAL A 284 4.48 0.79 -16.99
N PHE A 285 4.40 0.35 -15.75
CA PHE A 285 3.16 -0.24 -15.23
C PHE A 285 2.84 0.36 -13.86
N LEU A 286 1.71 1.08 -13.83
CA LEU A 286 1.13 1.78 -12.70
C LEU A 286 0.19 0.83 -11.95
N ILE A 287 0.45 0.62 -10.66
CA ILE A 287 -0.30 -0.34 -9.86
C ILE A 287 -0.70 0.30 -8.54
N SER A 288 -1.98 0.16 -8.17
CA SER A 288 -2.37 0.47 -6.80
C SER A 288 -1.87 -0.62 -5.85
N THR A 289 -1.26 -0.25 -4.72
CA THR A 289 -0.68 -1.20 -3.76
C THR A 289 -1.69 -2.26 -3.30
N LYS A 290 -2.97 -1.87 -3.16
CA LYS A 290 -4.07 -2.79 -2.84
C LYS A 290 -4.33 -3.82 -3.95
N ALA A 291 -4.33 -3.41 -5.22
CA ALA A 291 -4.48 -4.32 -6.35
C ALA A 291 -3.25 -5.25 -6.52
N GLY A 292 -2.06 -4.74 -6.22
CA GLY A 292 -0.81 -5.52 -6.21
C GLY A 292 -0.75 -6.62 -5.13
N GLY A 293 -1.56 -6.49 -4.07
CA GLY A 293 -1.67 -7.48 -2.99
C GLY A 293 -2.23 -8.84 -3.43
N MET A 294 -2.88 -8.93 -4.60
CA MET A 294 -3.64 -10.10 -5.04
C MET A 294 -2.83 -11.24 -5.69
N GLY A 295 -1.50 -11.28 -5.57
CA GLY A 295 -0.73 -12.46 -5.98
C GLY A 295 -0.05 -12.41 -7.36
N ILE A 296 0.11 -11.23 -7.98
CA ILE A 296 0.66 -11.08 -9.34
C ILE A 296 2.20 -11.32 -9.42
N ASN A 297 2.70 -11.59 -10.63
CA ASN A 297 4.14 -11.78 -10.90
C ASN A 297 4.55 -10.82 -12.02
N LEU A 298 5.49 -9.92 -11.74
CA LEU A 298 5.93 -8.90 -12.70
C LEU A 298 7.46 -8.91 -12.80
N THR A 299 8.00 -10.05 -13.18
CA THR A 299 9.44 -10.34 -13.18
C THR A 299 10.23 -9.59 -14.25
N ALA A 300 9.55 -9.04 -15.28
CA ALA A 300 10.22 -8.28 -16.32
C ALA A 300 10.64 -6.86 -15.89
N ALA A 301 10.15 -6.36 -14.74
CA ALA A 301 10.53 -5.03 -14.27
C ALA A 301 11.97 -5.03 -13.73
N ASN A 302 12.74 -4.03 -14.16
CA ASN A 302 14.10 -3.81 -13.67
C ASN A 302 14.16 -2.81 -12.51
N ARG A 303 13.11 -1.98 -12.35
CA ARG A 303 13.03 -0.95 -11.33
C ARG A 303 11.62 -0.92 -10.74
N VAL A 304 11.56 -0.77 -9.43
CA VAL A 304 10.33 -0.60 -8.67
C VAL A 304 10.40 0.73 -7.96
N ILE A 305 9.35 1.53 -8.07
CA ILE A 305 9.22 2.82 -7.41
C ILE A 305 7.99 2.74 -6.51
N ILE A 306 8.19 2.89 -5.21
CA ILE A 306 7.12 3.10 -4.24
C ILE A 306 6.92 4.61 -4.16
N PHE A 307 5.80 5.10 -4.70
CA PHE A 307 5.54 6.54 -4.78
C PHE A 307 5.12 7.12 -3.42
N ASP A 308 4.21 6.44 -2.73
CA ASP A 308 3.75 6.74 -1.37
C ASP A 308 3.80 5.47 -0.52
N ALA A 309 4.57 5.52 0.56
CA ALA A 309 4.76 4.40 1.47
C ALA A 309 3.54 4.20 2.38
N SER A 310 3.26 2.94 2.71
CA SER A 310 2.21 2.57 3.65
C SER A 310 2.66 2.77 5.10
N TRP A 311 1.70 3.03 5.99
CA TRP A 311 1.93 2.97 7.44
C TRP A 311 2.31 1.57 7.91
N ASN A 312 1.94 0.53 7.15
CA ASN A 312 2.37 -0.84 7.38
C ASN A 312 3.39 -1.26 6.31
N PRO A 313 4.68 -1.34 6.64
CA PRO A 313 5.75 -1.70 5.70
C PRO A 313 5.52 -3.03 4.98
N SER A 314 4.74 -3.94 5.58
CA SER A 314 4.41 -5.23 4.99
C SER A 314 3.73 -5.10 3.64
N HIS A 315 2.91 -4.05 3.42
CA HIS A 315 2.24 -3.83 2.14
C HIS A 315 3.22 -3.47 1.02
N ASP A 316 4.22 -2.65 1.33
CA ASP A 316 5.22 -2.20 0.36
C ASP A 316 6.20 -3.34 0.05
N ILE A 317 6.63 -4.07 1.08
CA ILE A 317 7.45 -5.28 0.94
C ILE A 317 6.74 -6.33 0.08
N GLN A 318 5.45 -6.56 0.31
CA GLN A 318 4.65 -7.48 -0.52
C GLN A 318 4.62 -7.05 -1.98
N SER A 319 4.57 -5.74 -2.25
CA SER A 319 4.59 -5.18 -3.61
C SER A 319 5.94 -5.40 -4.29
N ILE A 320 7.05 -5.20 -3.57
CA ILE A 320 8.41 -5.47 -4.06
C ILE A 320 8.58 -6.96 -4.42
N PHE A 321 8.08 -7.87 -3.58
CA PHE A 321 8.13 -9.32 -3.85
C PHE A 321 7.20 -9.80 -4.99
N ARG A 322 6.40 -8.91 -5.60
CA ARG A 322 5.73 -9.21 -6.87
C ARG A 322 6.71 -9.26 -8.04
N VAL A 323 7.81 -8.54 -7.91
CA VAL A 323 8.85 -8.37 -8.94
C VAL A 323 10.01 -9.32 -8.66
N TYR A 324 10.41 -9.40 -7.40
CA TYR A 324 11.52 -10.22 -6.95
C TYR A 324 11.06 -11.65 -6.69
N ARG A 325 11.12 -12.49 -7.73
CA ARG A 325 10.71 -13.90 -7.71
C ARG A 325 11.72 -14.82 -8.36
#